data_AF-A0A6N2KZ53-F1
#
_entry.id   AF-A0A6N2KZ53-F1
#
_cell.length_a   1.000
_cell.length_b   1.000
_cell.length_c   1.000
_cell.angle_alpha   90.00
_cell.angle_beta   90.00
_cell.angle_gamma   90.00
#
_symmetry.space_group_name_H-M   'P 1'
#
loop_
_entity.id
_entity.type
_entity.pdbx_description
1 polymer ?
#
loop_
_entity_poly.entity_id
_entity_poly.type
_entity_poly.pdbx_seq_one_letter_code
_entity_poly.pdbx_strand_id
1 'polypeptide(L)'
;MGRWMTSLSSQKQSMNGTSQLLISYRGSMKISLKALFDTTESISTNIFEKHGWNPLESLQKSWKKLCNAFLVEAKWFAHGEFPKSEEYLRNGIVSSGVHVVLVHMFFLLGQGINKETVDFVDGFPPIITLTAMILRLWDDLGTAKDENQDGNDGSYLECYTREHSNMTVERAREHVSQLICDAWKKLNRECLSRPSPFSSIFTKACLNVARMIPLMYSYDDSPSQESLKELMRSLAAHLESQQPH
;
A
#
# COMPACT_ATOMS: atom_id res chain seq x y z
N MET A 1 1.66 8.68 -0.75
CA MET A 1 2.58 9.48 0.09
C MET A 1 3.87 9.86 -0.64
N GLY A 2 4.17 9.34 -1.85
CA GLY A 2 5.33 9.73 -2.67
C GLY A 2 5.50 11.24 -2.83
N ARG A 3 4.41 11.97 -3.11
CA ARG A 3 4.37 13.46 -3.17
C ARG A 3 4.92 14.19 -1.93
N TRP A 4 4.94 13.56 -0.75
CA TRP A 4 5.48 14.17 0.47
C TRP A 4 7.00 14.04 0.57
N MET A 5 7.60 12.99 -0.01
CA MET A 5 9.05 12.78 0.00
C MET A 5 9.76 13.60 -1.08
N THR A 6 9.13 13.83 -2.23
CA THR A 6 9.67 14.71 -3.28
C THR A 6 9.81 16.16 -2.77
N SER A 7 8.84 16.64 -1.98
CA SER A 7 8.86 17.97 -1.33
C SER A 7 10.08 18.20 -0.44
N LEU A 8 10.62 17.15 0.21
CA LEU A 8 11.80 17.24 1.08
C LEU A 8 13.10 17.54 0.31
N SER A 9 13.19 17.16 -0.96
CA SER A 9 14.37 17.40 -1.79
C SER A 9 14.36 18.79 -2.43
N SER A 10 13.22 19.21 -2.96
CA SER A 10 13.06 20.50 -3.64
C SER A 10 13.15 21.68 -2.66
N GLN A 11 12.79 21.51 -1.39
CA GLN A 11 12.94 22.57 -0.36
C GLN A 11 14.37 22.74 0.17
N LYS A 12 15.26 21.76 0.00
CA LYS A 12 16.64 21.83 0.51
C LYS A 12 17.53 22.77 -0.32
N GLN A 13 17.16 23.03 -1.57
CA GLN A 13 17.93 23.85 -2.52
C GLN A 13 17.68 25.36 -2.39
N SER A 14 16.69 25.79 -1.60
CA SER A 14 16.38 27.21 -1.39
C SER A 14 16.30 27.50 0.10
N MET A 15 17.42 27.81 0.78
CA MET A 15 17.36 28.08 2.21
C MET A 15 18.17 29.29 2.68
N ASN A 16 17.44 30.24 3.25
CA ASN A 16 17.75 30.94 4.49
C ASN A 16 16.48 30.92 5.37
N GLY A 17 16.20 29.81 6.09
CA GLY A 17 14.97 29.67 6.89
C GLY A 17 14.73 28.31 7.58
N THR A 18 15.79 27.58 7.94
CA THR A 18 15.75 26.16 8.38
C THR A 18 15.00 25.89 9.68
N SER A 19 15.10 26.76 10.69
CA SER A 19 14.64 26.43 12.05
C SER A 19 13.13 26.44 12.21
N GLN A 20 12.42 27.35 11.53
CA GLN A 20 10.97 27.50 11.66
C GLN A 20 10.21 26.42 10.88
N LEU A 21 10.76 25.99 9.74
CA LEU A 21 10.28 24.83 8.98
C LEU A 21 10.43 23.56 9.81
N LEU A 22 11.61 23.28 10.38
CA LEU A 22 11.83 22.09 11.21
C LEU A 22 10.90 22.01 12.44
N ILE A 23 10.59 23.15 13.07
CA ILE A 23 9.63 23.22 14.19
C ILE A 23 8.20 22.95 13.69
N SER A 24 7.80 23.56 12.57
CA SER A 24 6.50 23.33 11.94
C SER A 24 6.30 21.86 11.53
N TYR A 25 7.31 21.25 10.91
CA TYR A 25 7.31 19.82 10.55
C TYR A 25 7.22 18.88 11.76
N ARG A 26 7.93 19.19 12.85
CA ARG A 26 7.80 18.43 14.10
C ARG A 26 6.41 18.59 14.74
N GLY A 27 5.76 19.74 14.55
CA GLY A 27 4.39 19.99 15.00
C GLY A 27 3.36 19.19 14.20
N SER A 28 3.42 19.26 12.87
CA SER A 28 2.47 18.57 11.98
C SER A 28 2.57 17.05 12.11
N MET A 29 3.78 16.49 12.22
CA MET A 29 3.98 15.04 12.38
C MET A 29 3.41 14.52 13.70
N LYS A 30 3.50 15.29 14.79
CA LYS A 30 2.86 14.94 16.07
C LYS A 30 1.34 14.89 15.95
N ILE A 31 0.73 15.85 15.24
CA ILE A 31 -0.72 15.88 15.01
C ILE A 31 -1.15 14.67 14.18
N SER A 32 -0.45 14.37 13.09
CA SER A 32 -0.78 13.21 12.24
C SER A 32 -0.63 11.88 12.98
N LEU A 33 0.44 11.72 13.79
CA LEU A 33 0.62 10.52 14.61
C LEU A 33 -0.47 10.41 15.67
N LYS A 34 -0.85 11.51 16.33
CA LYS A 34 -1.95 11.50 17.29
C LYS A 34 -3.26 11.06 16.62
N ALA A 35 -3.61 11.66 15.48
CA ALA A 35 -4.80 11.29 14.73
C ALA A 35 -4.78 9.81 14.32
N LEU A 36 -3.62 9.29 13.91
CA LEU A 36 -3.45 7.87 13.58
C LEU A 36 -3.73 6.95 14.77
N PHE A 37 -3.15 7.27 15.94
CA PHE A 37 -3.35 6.50 17.17
C PHE A 37 -4.80 6.56 17.64
N ASP A 38 -5.37 7.77 17.76
CA ASP A 38 -6.77 7.97 18.17
C ASP A 38 -7.73 7.21 17.25
N THR A 39 -7.52 7.28 15.93
CA THR A 39 -8.35 6.57 14.94
C THR A 39 -8.21 5.05 15.08
N THR A 40 -6.98 4.56 15.27
CA THR A 40 -6.72 3.12 15.43
C THR A 40 -7.36 2.58 16.70
N GLU A 41 -7.29 3.31 17.81
CA GLU A 41 -7.96 2.97 19.06
C GLU A 41 -9.48 2.97 18.89
N SER A 42 -10.05 4.00 18.25
CA SER A 42 -11.49 4.07 17.96
C SER A 42 -11.97 2.89 17.11
N ILE A 43 -11.24 2.55 16.05
CA ILE A 43 -11.54 1.38 15.21
C ILE A 43 -11.46 0.09 16.04
N SER A 44 -10.44 -0.04 16.90
CA SER A 44 -10.27 -1.20 17.77
C SER A 44 -11.42 -1.37 18.74
N THR A 45 -11.88 -0.29 19.37
CA THR A 45 -13.05 -0.29 20.26
C THR A 45 -14.30 -0.75 19.50
N ASN A 46 -14.56 -0.19 18.32
CA ASN A 46 -15.73 -0.58 17.51
C ASN A 46 -15.69 -2.07 17.11
N ILE A 47 -14.51 -2.59 16.77
CA ILE A 47 -14.33 -4.02 16.46
C ILE A 47 -14.58 -4.88 17.70
N PHE A 48 -14.07 -4.48 18.86
CA PHE A 48 -14.27 -5.20 20.11
C PHE A 48 -15.75 -5.23 20.51
N GLU A 49 -16.45 -4.10 20.44
CA GLU A 49 -17.88 -4.01 20.73
C GLU A 49 -18.72 -4.88 19.78
N LYS A 50 -18.35 -4.93 18.50
CA LYS A 50 -19.12 -5.66 17.48
C LYS A 50 -18.83 -7.16 17.44
N HIS A 51 -17.56 -7.55 17.59
CA HIS A 51 -17.08 -8.91 17.31
C HIS A 51 -16.46 -9.59 18.53
N GLY A 52 -16.29 -8.89 19.66
CA GLY A 52 -15.75 -9.43 20.91
C GLY A 52 -14.24 -9.67 20.91
N TRP A 53 -13.52 -9.28 19.84
CA TRP A 53 -12.07 -9.42 19.73
C TRP A 53 -11.39 -8.05 19.79
N ASN A 54 -10.31 -7.90 20.56
CA ASN A 54 -9.54 -6.66 20.61
C ASN A 54 -8.36 -6.74 19.61
N PRO A 55 -8.42 -6.02 18.47
CA PRO A 55 -7.37 -6.09 17.45
C PRO A 55 -6.21 -5.10 17.67
N LEU A 56 -6.23 -4.30 18.74
CA LEU A 56 -5.36 -3.13 18.89
C LEU A 56 -3.88 -3.45 18.65
N GLU A 57 -3.39 -4.55 19.21
CA GLU A 57 -2.00 -4.99 19.05
C GLU A 57 -1.65 -5.29 17.58
N SER A 58 -2.48 -6.06 16.89
CA SER A 58 -2.32 -6.38 15.47
C SER A 58 -2.36 -5.12 14.59
N LEU A 59 -3.28 -4.18 14.86
CA LEU A 59 -3.36 -2.92 14.13
C LEU A 59 -2.10 -2.07 14.35
N GLN A 60 -1.67 -1.89 15.60
CA GLN A 60 -0.45 -1.14 15.93
C GLN A 60 0.81 -1.78 15.32
N LYS A 61 0.91 -3.12 15.35
CA LYS A 61 2.00 -3.87 14.72
C LYS A 61 2.05 -3.63 13.21
N SER A 62 0.90 -3.60 12.54
CA SER A 62 0.82 -3.34 11.10
C SER A 62 1.30 -1.92 10.74
N TRP A 63 0.92 -0.90 11.52
CA TRP A 63 1.37 0.48 11.37
C TRP A 63 2.88 0.63 11.64
N LYS A 64 3.38 0.03 12.73
CA LYS A 64 4.82 0.04 13.04
C LYS A 64 5.64 -0.56 11.89
N LYS A 65 5.16 -1.65 11.29
CA LYS A 65 5.80 -2.28 10.13
C LYS A 65 5.85 -1.33 8.93
N LEU A 66 4.76 -0.63 8.65
CA LEU A 66 4.68 0.37 7.57
C LEU A 66 5.64 1.55 7.81
N CYS A 67 5.63 2.14 9.01
CA CYS A 67 6.53 3.25 9.35
C CYS A 67 8.00 2.87 9.24
N ASN A 68 8.37 1.64 9.64
CA ASN A 68 9.72 1.14 9.48
C ASN A 68 10.12 0.98 8.00
N ALA A 69 9.20 0.51 7.14
CA ALA A 69 9.47 0.39 5.71
C ALA A 69 9.66 1.77 5.04
N PHE A 70 8.86 2.77 5.41
CA PHE A 70 9.08 4.16 4.97
C PHE A 70 10.40 4.72 5.48
N LEU A 71 10.82 4.39 6.70
CA LEU A 71 12.12 4.82 7.21
C LEU A 71 13.28 4.22 6.41
N VAL A 72 13.14 2.98 5.92
CA VAL A 72 14.14 2.37 5.03
C VAL A 72 14.22 3.13 3.70
N GLU A 73 13.09 3.44 3.07
CA GLU A 73 13.07 4.23 1.82
C GLU A 73 13.66 5.64 2.02
N ALA A 74 13.30 6.30 3.12
CA ALA A 74 13.84 7.61 3.46
C ALA A 74 15.36 7.57 3.65
N LYS A 75 15.93 6.47 4.16
CA LYS A 75 17.38 6.28 4.28
C LYS A 75 18.03 6.10 2.92
N TRP A 76 17.47 5.25 2.06
CA TRP A 76 17.98 5.08 0.69
C TRP A 76 18.00 6.42 -0.04
N PHE A 77 16.90 7.16 0.04
CA PHE A 77 16.77 8.48 -0.57
C PHE A 77 17.78 9.51 -0.02
N ALA A 78 17.92 9.58 1.32
CA ALA A 78 18.81 10.54 1.95
C ALA A 78 20.29 10.34 1.60
N HIS A 79 20.70 9.12 1.29
CA HIS A 79 22.09 8.77 0.93
C HIS A 79 22.30 8.59 -0.57
N GLY A 80 21.25 8.74 -1.40
CA GLY A 80 21.31 8.45 -2.84
C GLY A 80 21.63 6.99 -3.16
N GLU A 81 21.30 6.08 -2.24
CA GLU A 81 21.51 4.64 -2.40
C GLU A 81 20.42 4.02 -3.26
N PHE A 82 20.83 3.19 -4.21
CA PHE A 82 19.92 2.35 -5.00
C PHE A 82 20.10 0.91 -4.51
N PRO A 83 19.13 0.36 -3.76
CA PRO A 83 19.19 -1.04 -3.36
C PRO A 83 19.09 -1.96 -4.58
N LYS A 84 19.41 -3.24 -4.40
CA LYS A 84 19.11 -4.27 -5.41
C LYS A 84 17.60 -4.35 -5.62
N SER A 85 17.16 -4.73 -6.83
CA SER A 85 15.73 -4.71 -7.17
C SER A 85 14.89 -5.58 -6.23
N GLU A 86 15.40 -6.75 -5.85
CA GLU A 86 14.73 -7.66 -4.92
C GLU A 86 14.64 -7.08 -3.49
N GLU A 87 15.67 -6.37 -3.04
CA GLU A 87 15.67 -5.72 -1.73
C GLU A 87 14.68 -4.55 -1.71
N TYR A 88 14.67 -3.75 -2.79
CA TYR A 88 13.67 -2.72 -3.00
C TYR A 88 12.27 -3.33 -2.93
N LEU A 89 11.99 -4.37 -3.72
CA LEU A 89 10.67 -4.98 -3.80
C LEU A 89 10.19 -5.49 -2.46
N ARG A 90 11.05 -6.16 -1.69
CA ARG A 90 10.71 -6.68 -0.36
C ARG A 90 10.27 -5.56 0.59
N ASN A 91 10.94 -4.41 0.55
CA ASN A 91 10.53 -3.25 1.34
C ASN A 91 9.27 -2.58 0.74
N GLY A 92 9.25 -2.43 -0.57
CA GLY A 92 8.18 -1.86 -1.40
C GLY A 92 6.82 -2.51 -1.18
N ILE A 93 6.81 -3.84 -1.04
CA ILE A 93 5.61 -4.60 -0.69
C ILE A 93 5.01 -4.09 0.63
N VAL A 94 5.84 -3.78 1.62
CA VAL A 94 5.39 -3.28 2.93
C VAL A 94 5.06 -1.78 2.86
N SER A 95 5.93 -0.96 2.24
CA SER A 95 5.72 0.49 2.13
C SER A 95 4.53 0.88 1.25
N SER A 96 4.04 -0.05 0.42
CA SER A 96 2.75 0.10 -0.30
C SER A 96 1.57 0.40 0.63
N GLY A 97 1.63 -0.02 1.90
CA GLY A 97 0.59 0.21 2.92
C GLY A 97 -0.65 -0.67 2.76
N VAL A 98 -0.77 -1.47 1.69
CA VAL A 98 -1.91 -2.36 1.44
C VAL A 98 -2.11 -3.36 2.57
N HIS A 99 -1.02 -3.85 3.15
CA HIS A 99 -1.10 -4.80 4.26
C HIS A 99 -1.84 -4.23 5.46
N VAL A 100 -1.66 -2.95 5.78
CA VAL A 100 -2.38 -2.27 6.87
C VAL A 100 -3.88 -2.27 6.57
N VAL A 101 -4.26 -1.91 5.34
CA VAL A 101 -5.68 -1.90 4.91
C VAL A 101 -6.30 -3.29 5.04
N LEU A 102 -5.61 -4.33 4.59
CA LEU A 102 -6.11 -5.70 4.63
C LEU A 102 -6.19 -6.26 6.07
N VAL A 103 -5.24 -5.91 6.95
CA VAL A 103 -5.31 -6.25 8.38
C VAL A 103 -6.55 -5.60 9.02
N HIS A 104 -6.78 -4.31 8.78
CA HIS A 104 -7.97 -3.62 9.29
C HIS A 104 -9.25 -4.25 8.74
N MET A 105 -9.28 -4.55 7.44
CA MET A 105 -10.41 -5.17 6.77
C MET A 105 -10.74 -6.55 7.33
N PHE A 106 -9.74 -7.38 7.63
CA PHE A 106 -9.93 -8.69 8.27
C PHE A 106 -10.75 -8.56 9.56
N PHE A 107 -10.33 -7.67 10.46
CA PHE A 107 -10.99 -7.47 11.74
C PHE A 107 -12.37 -6.79 11.60
N LEU A 108 -12.50 -5.82 10.70
CA LEU A 108 -13.78 -5.15 10.43
C LEU A 108 -14.85 -6.12 9.91
N LEU A 109 -14.46 -7.08 9.06
CA LEU A 109 -15.36 -8.11 8.54
C LEU A 109 -15.84 -9.09 9.63
N GLY A 110 -15.05 -9.35 10.67
CA GLY A 110 -15.48 -10.15 11.83
C GLY A 110 -15.55 -11.66 11.63
N GLN A 111 -15.36 -12.14 10.40
CA GLN A 111 -15.68 -13.52 10.01
C GLN A 111 -14.50 -14.46 10.26
N GLY A 112 -14.67 -15.37 11.23
CA GLY A 112 -13.66 -16.40 11.55
C GLY A 112 -12.48 -15.88 12.36
N ILE A 113 -12.67 -14.80 13.14
CA ILE A 113 -11.63 -14.29 14.04
C ILE A 113 -11.40 -15.29 15.17
N ASN A 114 -10.17 -15.77 15.28
CA ASN A 114 -9.66 -16.56 16.39
C ASN A 114 -8.13 -16.40 16.44
N LYS A 115 -7.49 -17.00 17.46
CA LYS A 115 -6.04 -16.86 17.64
C LYS A 115 -5.23 -17.30 16.43
N GLU A 116 -5.57 -18.44 15.82
CA GLU A 116 -4.86 -18.97 14.66
C GLU A 116 -4.99 -18.05 13.43
N THR A 117 -6.20 -17.56 13.14
CA THR A 117 -6.41 -16.65 12.01
C THR A 117 -5.76 -15.29 12.21
N VAL A 118 -5.71 -14.80 13.46
CA VAL A 118 -4.97 -13.58 13.83
C VAL A 118 -3.47 -13.78 13.67
N ASP A 119 -2.92 -14.90 14.16
CA ASP A 119 -1.50 -15.24 14.00
C ASP A 119 -1.12 -15.31 12.51
N PHE A 120 -1.99 -15.87 11.66
CA PHE A 120 -1.77 -15.87 10.21
C PHE A 120 -1.77 -14.46 9.61
N VAL A 121 -2.73 -13.61 9.93
CA VAL A 121 -2.81 -12.23 9.42
C VAL A 121 -1.59 -11.41 9.86
N ASP A 122 -1.22 -11.51 11.13
CA ASP A 122 -0.06 -10.83 11.71
C ASP A 122 1.28 -11.33 11.14
N GLY A 123 1.30 -12.57 10.66
CA GLY A 123 2.41 -13.19 9.95
C GLY A 123 2.61 -12.69 8.52
N PHE A 124 1.72 -11.82 8.02
CA PHE A 124 1.74 -11.28 6.66
C PHE A 124 1.65 -12.41 5.58
N PRO A 125 0.50 -13.11 5.53
CA PRO A 125 0.35 -14.35 4.78
C PRO A 125 0.37 -14.10 3.26
N PRO A 126 0.53 -15.15 2.44
CA PRO A 126 0.65 -15.01 0.98
C PRO A 126 -0.46 -14.17 0.33
N ILE A 127 -1.72 -14.31 0.76
CA ILE A 127 -2.83 -13.53 0.19
C ILE A 127 -2.65 -12.01 0.36
N ILE A 128 -2.12 -11.56 1.51
CA ILE A 128 -1.85 -10.15 1.78
C ILE A 128 -0.56 -9.72 1.07
N THR A 129 0.50 -10.51 1.17
CA THR A 129 1.80 -10.23 0.53
C THR A 129 1.66 -10.09 -0.99
N LEU A 130 0.92 -11.00 -1.64
CA LEU A 130 0.71 -10.98 -3.09
C LEU A 130 -0.15 -9.79 -3.53
N THR A 131 -1.18 -9.44 -2.76
CA THR A 131 -2.00 -8.25 -3.06
C THR A 131 -1.16 -6.97 -2.96
N ALA A 132 -0.31 -6.87 -1.95
CA ALA A 132 0.61 -5.74 -1.77
C ALA A 132 1.71 -5.69 -2.85
N MET A 133 2.22 -6.86 -3.27
CA MET A 133 3.18 -6.98 -4.38
C MET A 133 2.57 -6.53 -5.71
N ILE A 134 1.33 -6.92 -6.01
CA ILE A 134 0.62 -6.43 -7.18
C ILE A 134 0.52 -4.90 -7.13
N LEU A 135 0.19 -4.31 -5.98
CA LEU A 135 0.09 -2.86 -5.86
C LEU A 135 1.43 -2.17 -6.12
N ARG A 136 2.47 -2.60 -5.42
CA ARG A 136 3.81 -2.01 -5.56
C ARG A 136 4.30 -2.07 -6.99
N LEU A 137 4.17 -3.22 -7.64
CA LEU A 137 4.65 -3.40 -9.02
C LEU A 137 3.82 -2.59 -10.03
N TRP A 138 2.51 -2.43 -9.84
CA TRP A 138 1.69 -1.57 -10.69
C TRP A 138 2.01 -0.10 -10.51
N ASP A 139 2.19 0.35 -9.26
CA ASP A 139 2.63 1.71 -8.93
C ASP A 139 4.00 1.99 -9.57
N ASP A 140 4.97 1.08 -9.43
CA ASP A 140 6.31 1.20 -10.03
C ASP A 140 6.38 1.01 -11.56
N LEU A 141 5.30 0.54 -12.20
CA LEU A 141 5.28 0.34 -13.65
C LEU A 141 5.04 1.66 -14.40
N GLY A 142 4.44 2.65 -13.73
CA GLY A 142 4.35 4.02 -14.20
C GLY A 142 5.71 4.69 -14.26
N THR A 143 5.83 5.77 -15.02
CA THR A 143 7.04 6.61 -15.00
C THR A 143 6.84 7.78 -14.04
N ALA A 144 7.92 8.31 -13.47
CA ALA A 144 7.86 9.52 -12.65
C ALA A 144 7.24 10.73 -13.38
N LYS A 145 7.31 10.75 -14.73
CA LYS A 145 6.61 11.74 -15.56
C LYS A 145 5.09 11.53 -15.53
N ASP A 146 4.64 10.30 -15.54
CA ASP A 146 3.21 9.93 -15.48
C ASP A 146 2.61 10.29 -14.11
N GLU A 147 3.45 10.34 -13.08
CA GLU A 147 3.05 10.65 -11.70
C GLU A 147 3.20 12.13 -11.31
N ASN A 148 3.65 13.00 -12.23
CA ASN A 148 4.03 14.40 -11.96
C ASN A 148 5.03 14.52 -10.79
N GLN A 149 5.96 13.58 -10.67
CA GLN A 149 7.00 13.59 -9.64
C GLN A 149 8.32 14.11 -10.24
N ASP A 150 9.15 14.75 -9.41
CA ASP A 150 10.47 15.26 -9.79
C ASP A 150 11.49 14.13 -10.09
N GLY A 151 11.05 12.88 -10.29
CA GLY A 151 11.90 11.72 -10.60
C GLY A 151 12.82 11.29 -9.46
N ASN A 152 12.48 11.68 -8.23
CA ASN A 152 13.31 11.48 -7.06
C ASN A 152 12.80 10.34 -6.15
N ASP A 153 11.64 9.76 -6.44
CA ASP A 153 11.22 8.51 -5.82
C ASP A 153 11.82 7.32 -6.59
N GLY A 154 12.53 6.45 -5.87
CA GLY A 154 13.03 5.22 -6.49
C GLY A 154 11.87 4.30 -6.84
N SER A 155 11.97 3.56 -7.94
CA SER A 155 10.99 2.55 -8.34
C SER A 155 11.63 1.17 -8.54
N TYR A 156 10.85 0.09 -8.47
CA TYR A 156 11.35 -1.25 -8.80
C TYR A 156 11.88 -1.31 -10.24
N LEU A 157 11.18 -0.69 -11.18
CA LEU A 157 11.59 -0.63 -12.58
C LEU A 157 12.97 0.03 -12.73
N GLU A 158 13.21 1.12 -12.00
CA GLU A 158 14.50 1.80 -11.99
C GLU A 158 15.59 0.93 -11.36
N CYS A 159 15.34 0.35 -10.19
CA CYS A 159 16.31 -0.53 -9.52
C CYS A 159 16.70 -1.71 -10.42
N TYR A 160 15.69 -2.34 -11.04
CA TYR A 160 15.90 -3.49 -11.93
C TYR A 160 16.68 -3.13 -13.20
N THR A 161 16.36 -1.99 -13.82
CA THR A 161 17.07 -1.51 -15.02
C THR A 161 18.52 -1.14 -14.71
N ARG A 162 18.78 -0.52 -13.55
CA ARG A 162 20.15 -0.20 -13.10
C ARG A 162 20.97 -1.46 -12.82
N GLU A 163 20.37 -2.46 -12.18
CA GLU A 163 21.02 -3.75 -11.91
C GLU A 163 21.35 -4.51 -13.21
N HIS A 164 20.56 -4.30 -14.27
CA HIS A 164 20.74 -4.91 -15.58
C HIS A 164 21.03 -3.86 -16.65
N SER A 165 22.18 -3.18 -16.56
CA SER A 165 22.54 -2.02 -17.38
C SER A 165 22.56 -2.23 -18.90
N ASN A 166 22.52 -3.47 -19.36
CA ASN A 166 22.43 -3.87 -20.78
C ASN A 166 20.99 -4.10 -21.26
N MET A 167 19.99 -3.93 -20.40
CA MET A 167 18.57 -4.14 -20.70
C MET A 167 17.90 -2.83 -21.11
N THR A 168 16.99 -2.89 -22.09
CA THR A 168 16.16 -1.74 -22.45
C THR A 168 15.03 -1.57 -21.43
N VAL A 169 14.51 -0.34 -21.32
CA VAL A 169 13.39 -0.04 -20.42
C VAL A 169 12.15 -0.88 -20.78
N GLU A 170 11.92 -1.15 -22.06
CA GLU A 170 10.81 -1.96 -22.54
C GLU A 170 10.90 -3.39 -22.01
N ARG A 171 12.08 -4.02 -22.08
CA ARG A 171 12.30 -5.37 -21.52
C ARG A 171 12.16 -5.39 -20.00
N ALA A 172 12.57 -4.32 -19.32
CA ALA A 172 12.35 -4.20 -17.88
C ALA A 172 10.84 -4.09 -17.55
N ARG A 173 10.06 -3.33 -18.33
CA ARG A 173 8.60 -3.25 -18.20
C ARG A 173 7.90 -4.59 -18.48
N GLU A 174 8.37 -5.33 -19.49
CA GLU A 174 7.91 -6.70 -19.77
C GLU A 174 8.16 -7.63 -18.58
N HIS A 175 9.36 -7.56 -17.98
CA HIS A 175 9.69 -8.32 -16.78
C HIS A 175 8.76 -7.99 -15.59
N VAL A 176 8.52 -6.71 -15.31
CA VAL A 176 7.60 -6.27 -14.25
C VAL A 176 6.17 -6.76 -14.52
N SER A 177 5.72 -6.67 -15.78
CA SER A 177 4.40 -7.18 -16.19
C SER A 177 4.27 -8.69 -15.99
N GLN A 178 5.36 -9.44 -16.22
CA GLN A 178 5.40 -10.87 -15.95
C GLN A 178 5.33 -11.18 -14.44
N LEU A 179 6.04 -10.41 -13.60
CA LEU A 179 5.94 -10.54 -12.14
C LEU A 179 4.52 -10.28 -11.63
N ILE A 180 3.84 -9.26 -12.16
CA ILE A 180 2.43 -8.97 -11.87
C ILE A 180 1.56 -10.16 -12.26
N CYS A 181 1.71 -10.68 -13.48
CA CYS A 181 0.97 -11.85 -13.95
C CYS A 181 1.16 -13.07 -13.03
N ASP A 182 2.39 -13.33 -12.60
CA ASP A 182 2.68 -14.47 -11.73
C ASP A 182 2.20 -14.27 -10.29
N ALA A 183 2.23 -13.04 -9.77
CA ALA A 183 1.62 -12.69 -8.50
C ALA A 183 0.09 -12.91 -8.55
N TRP A 184 -0.58 -12.54 -9.64
CA TRP A 184 -2.01 -12.81 -9.86
C TRP A 184 -2.33 -14.30 -9.89
N LYS A 185 -1.54 -15.12 -10.60
CA LYS A 185 -1.73 -16.58 -10.62
C LYS A 185 -1.61 -17.17 -9.22
N LYS A 186 -0.62 -16.73 -8.44
CA LYS A 186 -0.43 -17.16 -7.05
C LYS A 186 -1.60 -16.70 -6.18
N LEU A 187 -2.03 -15.44 -6.28
CA LEU A 187 -3.15 -14.89 -5.51
C LEU A 187 -4.45 -15.66 -5.79
N ASN A 188 -4.73 -15.96 -7.06
CA ASN A 188 -5.90 -16.76 -7.43
C ASN A 188 -5.84 -18.18 -6.83
N ARG A 189 -4.66 -18.80 -6.80
CA ARG A 189 -4.49 -20.08 -6.10
C ARG A 189 -4.78 -19.95 -4.61
N GLU A 190 -4.17 -18.99 -3.92
CA GLU A 190 -4.44 -18.73 -2.50
C GLU A 190 -5.95 -18.54 -2.22
N CYS A 191 -6.65 -17.82 -3.08
CA CYS A 191 -8.08 -17.58 -2.93
C CYS A 191 -8.96 -18.84 -3.13
N LEU A 192 -8.51 -19.76 -3.99
CA LEU A 192 -9.23 -20.98 -4.34
C LEU A 192 -8.80 -22.20 -3.50
N SER A 193 -7.65 -22.14 -2.83
CA SER A 193 -7.11 -23.20 -1.97
C SER A 193 -8.11 -23.63 -0.90
N ARG A 194 -8.22 -24.95 -0.69
CA ARG A 194 -9.05 -25.57 0.36
C ARG A 194 -8.25 -26.68 1.06
N PRO A 195 -8.29 -26.76 2.41
CA PRO A 195 -8.90 -25.80 3.33
C PRO A 195 -8.17 -24.45 3.32
N SER A 196 -8.90 -23.35 3.56
CA SER A 196 -8.32 -22.02 3.73
C SER A 196 -8.46 -21.60 5.19
N PRO A 197 -7.43 -20.99 5.80
CA PRO A 197 -7.56 -20.42 7.14
C PRO A 197 -8.47 -19.19 7.17
N PHE A 198 -8.79 -18.61 6.02
CA PHE A 198 -9.58 -17.40 5.92
C PHE A 198 -11.00 -17.65 5.42
N SER A 199 -11.93 -16.80 5.89
CA SER A 199 -13.29 -16.78 5.36
C SER A 199 -13.30 -16.43 3.85
N SER A 200 -14.31 -16.92 3.15
CA SER A 200 -14.53 -16.59 1.74
C SER A 200 -14.74 -15.09 1.52
N ILE A 201 -15.31 -14.40 2.51
CA ILE A 201 -15.55 -12.96 2.50
C ILE A 201 -14.22 -12.19 2.53
N PHE A 202 -13.32 -12.51 3.46
CA PHE A 202 -12.01 -11.86 3.53
C PHE A 202 -11.17 -12.13 2.28
N THR A 203 -11.20 -13.38 1.81
CA THR A 203 -10.50 -13.80 0.59
C THR A 203 -10.99 -13.02 -0.64
N LYS A 204 -12.31 -12.89 -0.80
CA LYS A 204 -12.93 -12.09 -1.88
C LYS A 204 -12.58 -10.61 -1.74
N ALA A 205 -12.50 -10.09 -0.52
CA ALA A 205 -12.15 -8.70 -0.27
C ALA A 205 -10.69 -8.41 -0.69
N CYS A 206 -9.73 -9.28 -0.35
CA CYS A 206 -8.35 -9.19 -0.84
C CYS A 206 -8.28 -9.19 -2.37
N LEU A 207 -9.01 -10.12 -3.00
CA LEU A 207 -9.09 -10.22 -4.46
C LEU A 207 -9.67 -8.96 -5.10
N ASN A 208 -10.70 -8.36 -4.48
CA ASN A 208 -11.31 -7.13 -4.97
C ASN A 208 -10.37 -5.93 -4.81
N VAL A 209 -9.63 -5.84 -3.70
CA VAL A 209 -8.56 -4.82 -3.54
C VAL A 209 -7.54 -4.99 -4.67
N ALA A 210 -7.10 -6.22 -4.95
CA ALA A 210 -6.16 -6.48 -6.05
C ALA A 210 -6.69 -6.02 -7.41
N ARG A 211 -7.99 -6.23 -7.69
CA ARG A 211 -8.65 -5.82 -8.94
C ARG A 211 -8.78 -4.31 -9.11
N MET A 212 -8.83 -3.56 -8.01
CA MET A 212 -8.90 -2.10 -8.05
C MET A 212 -7.56 -1.45 -8.40
N ILE A 213 -6.45 -2.15 -8.18
CA ILE A 213 -5.10 -1.59 -8.37
C ILE A 213 -4.87 -1.07 -9.80
N PRO A 214 -5.08 -1.86 -10.88
CA PRO A 214 -4.86 -1.33 -12.22
C PRO A 214 -5.71 -0.09 -12.50
N LEU A 215 -6.96 -0.04 -12.01
CA LEU A 215 -7.84 1.13 -12.19
C LEU A 215 -7.31 2.39 -11.50
N MET A 216 -6.54 2.25 -10.42
CA MET A 216 -5.95 3.36 -9.68
C MET A 216 -4.60 3.83 -10.23
N TYR A 217 -3.84 2.92 -10.87
CA TYR A 217 -2.45 3.14 -11.29
C TYR A 217 -2.24 3.06 -12.81
N SER A 218 -3.31 2.98 -13.60
CA SER A 218 -3.26 3.20 -15.06
C SER A 218 -3.12 4.69 -15.37
N TYR A 219 -1.90 5.21 -15.31
CA TYR A 219 -1.61 6.63 -15.57
C TYR A 219 -1.61 6.99 -17.06
N ASP A 220 -1.42 6.01 -17.95
CA ASP A 220 -1.39 6.20 -19.41
C ASP A 220 -2.77 6.55 -20.00
N ASP A 221 -3.84 6.32 -19.25
CA ASP A 221 -5.20 6.70 -19.61
C ASP A 221 -5.66 7.89 -18.74
N SER A 222 -5.61 9.11 -19.28
CA SER A 222 -6.45 10.22 -18.79
C SER A 222 -7.94 9.82 -18.51
N PRO A 223 -8.54 8.82 -19.19
CA PRO A 223 -9.82 8.23 -18.78
C PRO A 223 -9.85 7.50 -17.44
N SER A 224 -8.74 7.04 -16.84
CA SER A 224 -8.75 6.19 -15.63
C SER A 224 -9.26 6.94 -14.40
N GLN A 225 -8.85 8.20 -14.22
CA GLN A 225 -9.28 9.02 -13.09
C GLN A 225 -10.76 9.44 -13.20
N GLU A 226 -11.26 9.69 -14.41
CA GLU A 226 -12.67 10.01 -14.64
C GLU A 226 -13.54 8.74 -14.53
N SER A 227 -13.05 7.60 -15.03
CA SER A 227 -13.68 6.29 -14.88
C SER A 227 -13.76 5.86 -13.41
N LEU A 228 -12.72 6.13 -12.61
CA LEU A 228 -12.73 5.87 -11.16
C LEU A 228 -13.76 6.74 -10.46
N LYS A 229 -13.84 8.04 -10.79
CA LYS A 229 -14.87 8.94 -10.24
C LYS A 229 -16.28 8.48 -10.61
N GLU A 230 -16.51 8.06 -11.85
CA GLU A 230 -17.81 7.54 -12.29
C GLU A 230 -18.17 6.24 -11.57
N LEU A 231 -17.23 5.31 -11.43
CA LEU A 231 -17.41 4.08 -10.65
C LEU A 231 -17.77 4.40 -9.19
N MET A 232 -17.07 5.35 -8.56
CA MET A 232 -17.34 5.80 -7.20
C MET A 232 -18.72 6.45 -7.06
N ARG A 233 -19.11 7.32 -8.00
CA ARG A 233 -20.46 7.95 -8.02
C ARG A 233 -21.56 6.90 -8.17
N SER A 234 -21.37 5.93 -9.07
CA SER A 234 -22.31 4.83 -9.28
C SER A 234 -22.46 3.95 -8.03
N LEU A 235 -21.34 3.61 -7.37
CA LEU A 235 -21.36 2.83 -6.14
C LEU A 235 -22.02 3.57 -4.98
N ALA A 236 -21.76 4.87 -4.83
CA ALA A 236 -22.38 5.70 -3.80
C ALA A 236 -23.90 5.78 -4.00
N ALA A 237 -24.36 6.05 -5.22
CA ALA A 237 -25.78 6.08 -5.55
C ALA A 237 -26.47 4.72 -5.29
N HIS A 238 -25.76 3.61 -5.57
CA HIS A 238 -26.28 2.28 -5.27
C HIS A 238 -26.41 2.01 -3.77
N LEU A 239 -25.41 2.42 -2.96
CA LEU A 239 -25.44 2.25 -1.50
C LEU A 239 -26.52 3.12 -0.84
N GLU A 240 -26.73 4.34 -1.33
CA GLU A 240 -27.80 5.23 -0.88
C GLU A 240 -29.19 4.65 -1.20
N SER A 241 -29.34 3.99 -2.37
CA SER A 241 -30.59 3.32 -2.75
C SER A 241 -30.93 2.06 -1.93
N GLN A 242 -29.96 1.56 -1.15
CA GLN A 242 -30.08 0.34 -0.33
C GLN A 242 -30.32 0.65 1.16
N GLN A 243 -30.32 1.92 1.59
CA GLN A 243 -30.67 2.27 2.96
C GLN A 243 -32.20 2.21 3.14
N PRO A 244 -32.71 1.52 4.18
CA PRO A 244 -34.14 1.52 4.47
C PRO A 244 -34.59 2.93 4.91
N HIS A 245 -35.66 3.41 4.30
CA HIS A 245 -36.38 4.63 4.70
C HIS A 245 -36.99 4.51 6.10
#